data_AF-A0A9Q8P7T7-F1
#
_entry.id   AF-A0A9Q8P7T7-F1
#
_cell.length_a   1.000
_cell.length_b   1.000
_cell.length_c   1.000
_cell.angle_alpha   90.00
_cell.angle_beta   90.00
_cell.angle_gamma   90.00
#
_symmetry.space_group_name_H-M   'P 1'
#
loop_
_entity.id
_entity.type
_entity.pdbx_description
1 polymer ?
#
loop_
_entity_poly.entity_id
_entity_poly.type
_entity_poly.pdbx_seq_one_letter_code
_entity_poly.pdbx_strand_id
1 'polypeptide(L)'
;MPKEPRLTIAQPNRKSPMAPPSITKTTFTCCVCQEDHQEVEPVKIQGDFLCKQCFDDGIKPQFFRAAANEADYPVRWGGKAVDIAPLRHHFDRAFLKAWTYKTKEYSTPGNERLYCAGTASSQPCGAFLGPQAKHRSTKKCGICQYYTCVDCKASFGSNPLNHTCSEPAQATDPFDDLERGKEYQKCPGCNTPVELQDGCNHITCQMGNYDTHFCFLCGAQATHEDGHWAVGKPCPLYNRPGEANAQYDAVQDEDEDEMLHVEATLDLIEEAIADLDANNDTDTDSPEVKLRRSDRRWIVALSRTLSDEHEEAVAAGQEPHAGTQAVMSLLKSLKKMVGHYTIHLEQDEIMRDVKQEILNAVTAASAAQLTAIPEVDYTRYQRLRLVVVTVTAATRGEDMAAIAAARLAEF
;
A
#
# COMPACT_ATOMS: atom_id res chain seq x y z
N MET A 1 60.21 79.06 -19.01
CA MET A 1 59.27 78.16 -19.70
C MET A 1 58.18 77.78 -18.72
N PRO A 2 56.90 78.02 -19.05
CA PRO A 2 55.79 77.70 -18.15
C PRO A 2 55.65 76.18 -18.03
N LYS A 3 55.49 75.70 -16.79
CA LYS A 3 55.30 74.29 -16.45
C LYS A 3 53.85 73.89 -16.75
N GLU A 4 53.69 72.79 -17.46
CA GLU A 4 52.41 72.17 -17.80
C GLU A 4 51.60 71.74 -16.55
N PRO A 5 50.26 71.70 -16.64
CA PRO A 5 49.40 71.35 -15.52
C PRO A 5 49.42 69.84 -15.22
N ARG A 6 49.68 69.50 -13.96
CA ARG A 6 49.67 68.12 -13.44
C ARG A 6 48.22 67.72 -13.10
N LEU A 7 47.66 66.82 -13.90
CA LEU A 7 46.35 66.18 -13.67
C LEU A 7 46.31 65.48 -12.29
N THR A 8 45.33 65.86 -11.47
CA THR A 8 44.98 65.19 -10.22
C THR A 8 44.13 63.96 -10.51
N ILE A 9 44.71 62.76 -10.34
CA ILE A 9 43.97 61.50 -10.33
C ILE A 9 43.53 61.22 -8.90
N ALA A 10 42.23 61.25 -8.65
CA ALA A 10 41.63 60.82 -7.39
C ALA A 10 41.87 59.32 -7.18
N GLN A 11 42.41 58.93 -6.02
CA GLN A 11 42.57 57.53 -5.65
C GLN A 11 41.21 56.89 -5.36
N PRO A 12 40.91 55.69 -5.90
CA PRO A 12 39.68 54.98 -5.61
C PRO A 12 39.67 54.46 -4.16
N ASN A 13 38.53 54.67 -3.53
CA ASN A 13 38.18 54.31 -2.16
C ASN A 13 38.48 52.83 -1.85
N ARG A 14 39.32 52.55 -0.84
CA ARG A 14 39.57 51.19 -0.35
C ARG A 14 38.28 50.66 0.26
N LYS A 15 37.64 49.71 -0.42
CA LYS A 15 36.49 48.97 0.14
C LYS A 15 36.96 48.16 1.36
N SER A 16 36.28 48.36 2.48
CA SER A 16 36.43 47.55 3.70
C SER A 16 36.16 46.06 3.42
N PRO A 17 36.74 45.12 4.20
CA PRO A 17 36.50 43.70 4.01
C PRO A 17 35.05 43.36 4.33
N MET A 18 34.38 42.62 3.45
CA MET A 18 33.06 42.02 3.71
C MET A 18 33.14 41.09 4.92
N ALA A 19 32.21 41.25 5.87
CA ALA A 19 32.01 40.29 6.94
C ALA A 19 31.61 38.92 6.36
N PRO A 20 32.07 37.79 6.94
CA PRO A 20 31.68 36.47 6.49
C PRO A 20 30.16 36.27 6.62
N PRO A 21 29.52 35.52 5.71
CA PRO A 21 28.09 35.27 5.76
C PRO A 21 27.71 34.58 7.07
N SER A 22 26.76 35.15 7.80
CA SER A 22 26.19 34.57 9.01
C SER A 22 25.48 33.26 8.65
N ILE A 23 25.98 32.14 9.16
CA ILE A 23 25.40 30.82 8.92
C ILE A 23 24.12 30.69 9.75
N THR A 24 22.96 30.68 9.10
CA THR A 24 21.66 30.47 9.75
C THR A 24 21.48 28.99 10.08
N LYS A 25 21.13 28.67 11.33
CA LYS A 25 20.81 27.31 11.77
C LYS A 25 19.30 27.08 11.65
N THR A 26 18.91 25.89 11.21
CA THR A 26 17.54 25.40 11.14
C THR A 26 17.20 24.66 12.42
N THR A 27 16.05 24.99 13.02
CA THR A 27 15.48 24.26 14.16
C THR A 27 14.61 23.11 13.66
N PHE A 28 14.77 21.92 14.23
CA PHE A 28 13.99 20.73 13.89
C PHE A 28 13.97 19.75 15.08
N THR A 29 12.99 18.85 15.09
CA THR A 29 12.92 17.75 16.07
C THR A 29 13.51 16.49 15.44
N CYS A 30 14.44 15.83 16.12
CA CYS A 30 15.04 14.59 15.63
C CYS A 30 14.09 13.40 15.82
N CYS A 31 13.86 12.61 14.78
CA CYS A 31 12.96 11.44 14.84
C CYS A 31 13.51 10.25 15.68
N VAL A 32 14.78 10.26 16.08
CA VAL A 32 15.42 9.17 16.84
C VAL A 32 15.45 9.48 18.34
N CYS A 33 16.06 10.59 18.75
CA CYS A 33 16.12 10.98 20.16
C CYS A 33 14.90 11.78 20.63
N GLN A 34 14.05 12.27 19.71
CA GLN A 34 12.88 13.10 19.99
C GLN A 34 13.19 14.45 20.64
N GLU A 35 14.44 14.93 20.50
CA GLU A 35 14.89 16.23 21.00
C GLU A 35 14.92 17.28 19.88
N ASP A 36 14.77 18.55 20.26
CA ASP A 36 14.91 19.69 19.36
C ASP A 36 16.38 20.08 19.19
N HIS A 37 16.82 20.19 17.95
CA HIS A 37 18.19 20.56 17.59
C HIS A 37 18.21 21.79 16.68
N GLN A 38 19.35 22.50 16.71
CA GLN A 38 19.65 23.62 15.83
C GLN A 38 20.94 23.32 15.06
N GLU A 39 20.80 22.95 13.79
CA GLU A 39 21.93 22.61 12.92
C GLU A 39 21.87 23.42 11.62
N VAL A 40 23.01 23.62 10.97
CA VAL A 40 23.07 24.35 9.68
C VAL A 40 22.35 23.57 8.58
N GLU A 41 22.54 22.25 8.59
CA GLU A 41 21.93 21.33 7.65
C GLU A 41 21.66 20.01 8.40
N PRO A 42 20.40 19.76 8.80
CA PRO A 42 20.05 18.51 9.46
C PRO A 42 20.19 17.32 8.50
N VAL A 43 20.56 16.15 9.02
CA VAL A 43 20.62 14.96 8.20
C VAL A 43 19.21 14.55 7.83
N LYS A 44 18.91 14.47 6.53
CA LYS A 44 17.60 14.06 6.03
C LYS A 44 17.66 12.68 5.38
N ILE A 45 16.85 11.75 5.87
CA ILE A 45 16.73 10.39 5.31
C ILE A 45 15.26 10.16 4.98
N GLN A 46 14.96 9.98 3.68
CA GLN A 46 13.60 9.66 3.18
C GLN A 46 12.47 10.59 3.65
N GLY A 47 12.77 11.82 4.08
CA GLY A 47 11.76 12.76 4.60
C GLY A 47 12.00 13.14 6.05
N ASP A 48 12.60 12.24 6.83
CA ASP A 48 12.81 12.39 8.27
C ASP A 48 14.11 13.13 8.58
N PHE A 49 14.09 13.91 9.66
CA PHE A 49 15.23 14.68 10.13
C PHE A 49 15.91 14.01 11.32
N LEU A 50 17.23 13.87 11.23
CA LEU A 50 18.08 13.29 12.25
C LEU A 50 19.11 14.32 12.70
N CYS A 51 19.37 14.38 14.01
CA CYS A 51 20.53 15.09 14.52
C CYS A 51 21.81 14.36 14.12
N LYS A 52 22.92 15.11 14.05
CA LYS A 52 24.20 14.55 13.63
C LYS A 52 24.65 13.36 14.48
N GLN A 53 24.39 13.41 15.79
CA GLN A 53 24.77 12.35 16.72
C GLN A 53 24.00 11.05 16.44
N CYS A 54 22.66 11.09 16.36
CA CYS A 54 21.87 9.91 16.04
C CYS A 54 22.20 9.33 14.65
N PHE A 55 22.58 10.18 13.68
CA PHE A 55 23.07 9.69 12.41
C PHE A 55 24.43 8.98 12.54
N ASP A 56 25.41 9.60 13.21
CA ASP A 56 26.77 9.06 13.35
C ASP A 56 26.80 7.77 14.20
N ASP A 57 25.96 7.66 15.22
CA ASP A 57 25.90 6.51 16.13
C ASP A 57 24.95 5.41 15.63
N GLY A 58 23.91 5.79 14.88
CA GLY A 58 22.82 4.90 14.47
C GLY A 58 22.94 4.39 13.04
N ILE A 59 22.88 5.29 12.06
CA ILE A 59 22.73 4.93 10.62
C ILE A 59 24.08 4.77 9.94
N LYS A 60 25.01 5.68 10.19
CA LYS A 60 26.33 5.65 9.57
C LYS A 60 27.09 4.33 9.82
N PRO A 61 27.08 3.71 11.02
CA PRO A 61 27.72 2.42 11.24
C PRO A 61 27.12 1.29 10.40
N GLN A 62 25.83 1.37 10.06
CA GLN A 62 25.17 0.36 9.23
C GLN A 62 25.74 0.34 7.81
N PHE A 63 26.11 1.50 7.25
CA PHE A 63 26.80 1.56 5.96
C PHE A 63 28.16 0.85 6.00
N PHE A 64 28.90 0.95 7.10
CA PHE A 64 30.15 0.23 7.26
C PHE A 64 29.93 -1.28 7.40
N ARG A 65 28.91 -1.72 8.16
CA ARG A 65 28.53 -3.14 8.25
C ARG A 65 28.10 -3.70 6.90
N ALA A 66 27.20 -3.01 6.20
CA ALA A 66 26.73 -3.36 4.86
C ALA A 66 27.87 -3.42 3.84
N ALA A 67 28.91 -2.59 3.96
CA ALA A 67 30.08 -2.68 3.10
C ALA A 67 30.92 -3.95 3.38
N ALA A 68 30.98 -4.37 4.63
CA ALA A 68 31.75 -5.53 5.09
C ALA A 68 31.01 -6.85 4.89
N ASN A 69 29.69 -6.86 5.03
CA ASN A 69 28.83 -8.03 5.01
C ASN A 69 27.62 -7.78 4.12
N GLU A 70 27.44 -8.64 3.11
CA GLU A 70 26.32 -8.53 2.16
C GLU A 70 24.95 -8.72 2.82
N ALA A 71 24.88 -9.50 3.91
CA ALA A 71 23.61 -9.71 4.63
C ALA A 71 23.07 -8.43 5.29
N ASP A 72 23.93 -7.43 5.52
CA ASP A 72 23.56 -6.11 6.05
C ASP A 72 23.23 -5.10 4.93
N TYR A 73 23.35 -5.49 3.65
CA TYR A 73 23.06 -4.66 2.49
C TYR A 73 21.66 -4.96 1.94
N PRO A 74 20.84 -3.94 1.61
CA PRO A 74 21.12 -2.51 1.72
C PRO A 74 20.86 -1.98 3.13
N VAL A 75 21.44 -0.82 3.45
CA VAL A 75 21.02 -0.07 4.64
C VAL A 75 19.58 0.39 4.43
N ARG A 76 18.68 0.10 5.37
CA ARG A 76 17.25 0.42 5.27
C ARG A 76 16.83 1.43 6.34
N TRP A 77 15.85 2.25 5.99
CA TRP A 77 15.14 3.19 6.86
C TRP A 77 13.65 3.07 6.56
N GLY A 78 12.82 2.84 7.59
CA GLY A 78 11.39 2.58 7.39
C GLY A 78 11.12 1.42 6.40
N GLY A 79 11.96 0.39 6.40
CA GLY A 79 11.90 -0.75 5.47
C GLY A 79 12.46 -0.48 4.07
N LYS A 80 12.70 0.77 3.68
CA LYS A 80 13.17 1.14 2.33
C LYS A 80 14.68 1.34 2.29
N ALA A 81 15.32 0.95 1.20
CA ALA A 81 16.74 1.17 0.99
C ALA A 81 17.11 2.67 1.06
N VAL A 82 18.18 2.99 1.77
CA VAL A 82 18.68 4.36 1.93
C VAL A 82 19.64 4.69 0.79
N ASP A 83 19.33 5.76 0.04
CA ASP A 83 20.27 6.31 -0.94
C ASP A 83 21.41 7.02 -0.20
N ILE A 84 22.65 6.61 -0.48
CA ILE A 84 23.84 7.24 0.09
C ILE A 84 24.17 8.58 -0.57
N ALA A 85 23.66 8.87 -1.77
CA ALA A 85 24.07 10.03 -2.55
C ALA A 85 23.85 11.37 -1.82
N PRO A 86 22.71 11.62 -1.15
CA PRO A 86 22.52 12.81 -0.31
C PRO A 86 23.43 12.82 0.92
N LEU A 87 23.82 11.65 1.41
CA LEU A 87 24.58 11.45 2.65
C LEU A 87 26.10 11.43 2.44
N ARG A 88 26.57 11.49 1.19
CA ARG A 88 27.99 11.31 0.81
C ARG A 88 28.95 12.21 1.60
N HIS A 89 28.51 13.41 1.99
CA HIS A 89 29.33 14.38 2.70
C HIS A 89 29.68 13.95 4.13
N HIS A 90 28.98 12.95 4.67
CA HIS A 90 29.25 12.39 5.98
C HIS A 90 30.27 11.25 5.98
N PHE A 91 30.75 10.83 4.79
CA PHE A 91 31.71 9.75 4.61
C PHE A 91 33.00 10.24 3.95
N ASP A 92 34.11 9.57 4.22
CA ASP A 92 35.36 9.87 3.55
C ASP A 92 35.40 9.32 2.10
N ARG A 93 36.33 9.86 1.30
CA ARG A 93 36.47 9.49 -0.12
C ARG A 93 36.87 8.03 -0.34
N ALA A 94 37.62 7.44 0.59
CA ALA A 94 38.06 6.06 0.47
C ALA A 94 36.87 5.11 0.68
N PHE A 95 36.06 5.37 1.69
CA PHE A 95 34.82 4.65 1.95
C PHE A 95 33.85 4.76 0.77
N LEU A 96 33.56 5.97 0.27
CA LEU A 96 32.63 6.14 -0.86
C LEU A 96 33.07 5.37 -2.11
N LYS A 97 34.38 5.29 -2.36
CA LYS A 97 34.95 4.49 -3.45
C LYS A 97 34.74 2.99 -3.21
N ALA A 98 35.00 2.51 -1.98
CA ALA A 98 34.77 1.13 -1.59
C ALA A 98 33.28 0.74 -1.66
N TRP A 99 32.40 1.61 -1.14
CA TRP A 99 30.96 1.48 -1.20
C TRP A 99 30.47 1.33 -2.64
N THR A 100 30.92 2.21 -3.55
CA THR A 100 30.55 2.13 -4.97
C THR A 100 30.92 0.78 -5.60
N TYR A 101 32.07 0.21 -5.21
CA TYR A 101 32.48 -1.10 -5.69
C TYR A 101 31.63 -2.23 -5.09
N LYS A 102 31.39 -2.20 -3.78
CA LYS A 102 30.55 -3.18 -3.07
C LYS A 102 29.10 -3.15 -3.51
N THR A 103 28.52 -1.99 -3.71
CA THR A 103 27.17 -1.84 -4.27
C THR A 103 27.04 -2.53 -5.63
N LYS A 104 28.03 -2.40 -6.52
CA LYS A 104 28.02 -3.10 -7.83
C LYS A 104 28.14 -4.61 -7.68
N GLU A 105 28.98 -5.05 -6.75
CA GLU A 105 29.15 -6.47 -6.42
C GLU A 105 27.82 -7.07 -5.92
N TYR A 106 27.22 -6.47 -4.88
CA TYR A 106 25.99 -6.98 -4.26
C TYR A 106 24.74 -6.80 -5.12
N SER A 107 24.72 -5.83 -6.04
CA SER A 107 23.65 -5.68 -7.03
C SER A 107 23.74 -6.70 -8.18
N THR A 108 24.84 -7.43 -8.31
CA THR A 108 24.98 -8.50 -9.31
C THR A 108 24.46 -9.80 -8.69
N PRO A 109 23.60 -10.60 -9.33
CA PRO A 109 23.19 -11.91 -8.82
C PRO A 109 24.39 -12.80 -8.49
N GLY A 110 24.37 -13.52 -7.37
CA GLY A 110 25.53 -14.30 -6.90
C GLY A 110 26.05 -15.30 -7.94
N ASN A 111 25.14 -15.99 -8.63
CA ASN A 111 25.45 -16.94 -9.71
C ASN A 111 26.04 -16.26 -10.97
N GLU A 112 25.85 -14.96 -11.15
CA GLU A 112 26.41 -14.17 -12.24
C GLU A 112 27.71 -13.47 -11.85
N ARG A 113 28.13 -13.48 -10.59
CA ARG A 113 29.38 -12.82 -10.18
C ARG A 113 30.59 -13.59 -10.70
N LEU A 114 31.63 -12.86 -11.09
CA LEU A 114 32.95 -13.42 -11.34
C LEU A 114 33.95 -12.80 -10.38
N TYR A 115 34.67 -13.65 -9.66
CA TYR A 115 35.75 -13.26 -8.76
C TYR A 115 37.10 -13.66 -9.33
N CYS A 116 38.12 -12.88 -9.02
CA CYS A 116 39.48 -13.16 -9.43
C CYS A 116 40.01 -14.41 -8.73
N ALA A 117 40.31 -15.46 -9.50
CA ALA A 117 40.94 -16.69 -9.02
C ALA A 117 42.48 -16.60 -8.93
N GLY A 118 43.05 -15.41 -9.18
CA GLY A 118 44.50 -15.18 -9.10
C GLY A 118 44.99 -14.96 -7.67
N THR A 119 46.28 -14.71 -7.52
CA THR A 119 46.90 -14.37 -6.24
C THR A 119 47.48 -12.96 -6.26
N ALA A 120 47.36 -12.25 -5.14
CA ALA A 120 47.99 -10.94 -4.91
C ALA A 120 48.80 -11.05 -3.62
N SER A 121 50.09 -10.69 -3.66
CA SER A 121 50.97 -10.73 -2.48
C SER A 121 50.93 -12.08 -1.74
N SER A 122 50.95 -13.18 -2.49
CA SER A 122 50.89 -14.56 -1.97
C SER A 122 49.59 -14.95 -1.24
N GLN A 123 48.51 -14.19 -1.41
CA GLN A 123 47.17 -14.51 -0.90
C GLN A 123 46.15 -14.58 -2.06
N PRO A 124 45.03 -15.31 -1.91
CA PRO A 124 43.95 -15.27 -2.89
C PRO A 124 43.50 -13.83 -3.15
N CYS A 125 43.39 -13.45 -4.42
CA CYS A 125 43.03 -12.07 -4.78
C CYS A 125 41.55 -11.79 -4.50
N GLY A 126 40.64 -12.67 -4.92
CA GLY A 126 39.21 -12.59 -4.60
C GLY A 126 38.48 -11.33 -5.11
N ALA A 127 39.12 -10.48 -5.92
CA ALA A 127 38.52 -9.24 -6.37
C ALA A 127 37.35 -9.51 -7.33
N PHE A 128 36.20 -8.86 -7.10
CA PHE A 128 35.07 -8.89 -8.01
C PHE A 128 35.43 -8.27 -9.39
N LEU A 129 35.25 -9.04 -10.45
CA LEU A 129 35.59 -8.67 -11.83
C LEU A 129 34.37 -8.20 -12.64
N GLY A 130 33.20 -8.17 -12.01
CA GLY A 130 31.92 -7.87 -12.65
C GLY A 130 31.07 -9.12 -12.94
N PRO A 131 29.93 -8.93 -13.63
CA PRO A 131 29.10 -10.03 -14.09
C PRO A 131 29.84 -10.91 -15.11
N GLN A 132 29.50 -12.19 -15.11
CA GLN A 132 29.90 -13.18 -16.11
C GLN A 132 29.36 -12.73 -17.47
N ALA A 133 30.27 -12.38 -18.39
CA ALA A 133 29.88 -11.87 -19.70
C ALA A 133 29.64 -13.03 -20.66
N LYS A 134 28.42 -13.14 -21.23
CA LYS A 134 28.05 -14.18 -22.21
C LYS A 134 28.94 -14.23 -23.46
N HIS A 135 29.66 -13.15 -23.78
CA HIS A 135 30.44 -13.00 -25.01
C HIS A 135 31.96 -12.83 -24.80
N ARG A 136 32.46 -12.87 -23.56
CA ARG A 136 33.90 -12.79 -23.29
C ARG A 136 34.31 -13.93 -22.37
N SER A 137 35.18 -14.81 -22.84
CA SER A 137 35.65 -15.99 -22.10
C SER A 137 36.62 -15.65 -20.95
N THR A 138 37.12 -14.40 -20.86
CA THR A 138 38.13 -14.02 -19.85
C THR A 138 37.99 -12.57 -19.36
N LYS A 139 38.39 -12.31 -18.11
CA LYS A 139 38.42 -10.98 -17.47
C LYS A 139 39.76 -10.74 -16.79
N LYS A 140 40.36 -9.57 -17.02
CA LYS A 140 41.62 -9.15 -16.38
C LYS A 140 41.34 -8.50 -15.03
N CYS A 141 42.08 -8.91 -14.00
CA CYS A 141 42.04 -8.29 -12.69
C CYS A 141 42.86 -6.99 -12.65
N GLY A 142 42.28 -5.90 -12.15
CA GLY A 142 42.99 -4.63 -11.95
C GLY A 142 43.97 -4.63 -10.77
N ILE A 143 43.90 -5.63 -9.88
CA ILE A 143 44.74 -5.74 -8.68
C ILE A 143 45.96 -6.62 -8.94
N CYS A 144 45.76 -7.93 -9.16
CA CYS A 144 46.87 -8.87 -9.39
C CYS A 144 47.33 -8.96 -10.85
N GLN A 145 46.64 -8.28 -11.79
CA GLN A 145 46.92 -8.32 -13.24
C GLN A 145 46.71 -9.68 -13.93
N TYR A 146 46.29 -10.72 -13.20
CA TYR A 146 45.97 -12.03 -13.78
C TYR A 146 44.62 -12.01 -14.49
N TYR A 147 44.40 -12.99 -15.34
CA TYR A 147 43.11 -13.20 -15.97
C TYR A 147 42.35 -14.33 -15.27
N THR A 148 41.03 -14.25 -15.30
CA THR A 148 40.13 -15.32 -14.86
C THR A 148 39.22 -15.70 -16.01
N CYS A 149 39.12 -17.00 -16.28
CA CYS A 149 38.20 -17.54 -17.27
C CYS A 149 36.75 -17.45 -16.74
N VAL A 150 35.82 -17.03 -17.59
CA VAL A 150 34.39 -17.00 -17.24
C VAL A 150 33.82 -18.41 -17.17
N ASP A 151 34.33 -19.34 -17.99
CA ASP A 151 33.77 -20.69 -18.12
C ASP A 151 34.31 -21.64 -17.03
N CYS A 152 35.63 -21.86 -16.98
CA CYS A 152 36.23 -22.79 -16.00
C CYS A 152 36.61 -22.14 -14.66
N LYS A 153 36.42 -20.82 -14.50
CA LYS A 153 36.79 -20.03 -13.30
C LYS A 153 38.28 -20.06 -12.91
N ALA A 154 39.13 -20.71 -13.68
CA ALA A 154 40.56 -20.79 -13.41
C ALA A 154 41.28 -19.44 -13.66
N SER A 155 42.38 -19.22 -12.95
CA SER A 155 43.28 -18.09 -13.21
C SER A 155 44.46 -18.50 -14.10
N PHE A 156 44.93 -17.55 -14.91
CA PHE A 156 46.12 -17.72 -15.74
C PHE A 156 46.85 -16.39 -15.89
N GLY A 157 48.12 -16.48 -16.31
CA GLY A 157 49.06 -15.37 -16.41
C GLY A 157 48.67 -14.29 -17.42
N SER A 158 49.63 -13.44 -17.79
CA SER A 158 49.38 -12.16 -18.47
C SER A 158 48.88 -12.23 -19.93
N ASN A 159 48.81 -13.42 -20.55
CA ASN A 159 48.34 -13.57 -21.93
C ASN A 159 47.05 -14.41 -22.01
N PRO A 160 45.91 -13.83 -22.41
CA PRO A 160 44.63 -14.53 -22.51
C PRO A 160 44.51 -15.54 -23.65
N LEU A 161 45.41 -15.51 -24.63
CA LEU A 161 45.40 -16.43 -25.78
C LEU A 161 45.90 -17.84 -25.44
N ASN A 162 46.54 -18.02 -24.28
CA ASN A 162 47.14 -19.30 -23.89
C ASN A 162 46.24 -20.17 -23.02
N HIS A 163 44.99 -19.75 -22.78
CA HIS A 163 44.05 -20.51 -21.97
C HIS A 163 43.12 -21.35 -22.86
N THR A 164 43.18 -22.66 -22.69
CA THR A 164 42.16 -23.59 -23.18
C THR A 164 41.49 -24.18 -21.96
N CYS A 165 40.15 -24.15 -21.91
CA CYS A 165 39.41 -24.86 -20.88
C CYS A 165 39.62 -26.36 -21.10
N SER A 166 40.22 -27.05 -20.11
CA SER A 166 40.06 -28.50 -20.01
C SER A 166 38.59 -28.81 -19.73
N GLU A 167 38.15 -30.04 -20.02
CA GLU A 167 36.77 -30.46 -19.70
C GLU A 167 36.40 -30.01 -18.29
N PRO A 168 35.18 -29.45 -18.10
CA PRO A 168 34.79 -28.91 -16.81
C PRO A 168 34.93 -30.02 -15.79
N ALA A 169 35.78 -29.82 -14.78
CA ALA A 169 35.65 -30.58 -13.55
C ALA A 169 34.19 -30.41 -13.13
N GLN A 170 33.43 -31.51 -13.05
CA GLN A 170 32.08 -31.47 -12.50
C GLN A 170 32.22 -30.95 -11.07
N ALA A 171 32.05 -29.64 -10.90
CA ALA A 171 31.82 -29.08 -9.59
C ALA A 171 30.45 -29.61 -9.20
N THR A 172 30.45 -30.62 -8.32
CA THR A 172 29.25 -31.09 -7.63
C THR A 172 28.60 -29.87 -6.99
N ASP A 173 27.33 -29.62 -7.26
CA ASP A 173 26.60 -28.54 -6.60
C ASP A 173 26.65 -28.89 -5.09
N PRO A 174 27.14 -28.01 -4.21
CA PRO A 174 27.18 -28.30 -2.77
C PRO A 174 25.79 -28.58 -2.18
N PHE A 175 24.72 -28.31 -2.94
CA PHE A 175 23.33 -28.60 -2.59
C PHE A 175 22.76 -29.86 -3.29
N ASP A 176 23.57 -30.65 -4.02
CA ASP A 176 23.11 -31.85 -4.76
C ASP A 176 22.49 -32.90 -3.83
N ASP A 177 23.00 -33.02 -2.59
CA ASP A 177 22.51 -33.97 -1.58
C ASP A 177 21.35 -33.42 -0.73
N LEU A 178 20.89 -32.19 -0.99
CA LEU A 178 19.86 -31.52 -0.20
C LEU A 178 18.52 -31.42 -0.96
N GLU A 179 17.42 -31.45 -0.22
CA GLU A 179 16.07 -31.41 -0.79
C GLU A 179 15.51 -29.97 -0.80
N ARG A 180 15.13 -29.50 -2.01
CA ARG A 180 14.46 -28.18 -2.16
C ARG A 180 13.10 -28.18 -1.49
N GLY A 181 12.75 -27.08 -0.82
CA GLY A 181 11.51 -26.98 -0.05
C GLY A 181 11.53 -27.71 1.29
N LYS A 182 12.71 -28.23 1.68
CA LYS A 182 12.91 -28.94 2.95
C LYS A 182 14.14 -28.43 3.67
N GLU A 183 15.31 -28.56 3.06
CA GLU A 183 16.60 -28.16 3.63
C GLU A 183 17.03 -26.79 3.09
N TYR A 184 16.68 -26.49 1.84
CA TYR A 184 16.93 -25.19 1.25
C TYR A 184 15.88 -24.86 0.18
N GLN A 185 15.89 -23.62 -0.29
CA GLN A 185 15.14 -23.19 -1.47
C GLN A 185 16.02 -22.21 -2.25
N LYS A 186 15.88 -22.10 -3.58
CA LYS A 186 16.54 -20.99 -4.32
C LYS A 186 15.55 -19.85 -4.50
N CYS A 187 15.97 -18.64 -4.16
CA CYS A 187 15.17 -17.44 -4.41
C CYS A 187 14.84 -17.34 -5.91
N PRO A 188 13.56 -17.15 -6.30
CA PRO A 188 13.18 -17.05 -7.70
C PRO A 188 13.72 -15.77 -8.38
N GLY A 189 14.06 -14.74 -7.60
CA GLY A 189 14.62 -13.47 -8.11
C GLY A 189 16.12 -13.50 -8.35
N CYS A 190 16.92 -14.01 -7.39
CA CYS A 190 18.38 -13.95 -7.45
C CYS A 190 19.09 -15.31 -7.50
N ASN A 191 18.32 -16.40 -7.41
CA ASN A 191 18.80 -17.79 -7.42
C ASN A 191 19.75 -18.16 -6.26
N THR A 192 19.90 -17.29 -5.26
CA THR A 192 20.65 -17.58 -4.04
C THR A 192 19.93 -18.68 -3.25
N PRO A 193 20.65 -19.74 -2.84
CA PRO A 193 20.13 -20.73 -1.88
C PRO A 193 19.85 -20.09 -0.53
N VAL A 194 18.69 -20.36 0.03
CA VAL A 194 18.26 -19.90 1.35
C VAL A 194 17.79 -21.08 2.19
N GLU A 195 17.97 -20.97 3.48
CA GLU A 195 17.47 -21.91 4.49
C GLU A 195 16.37 -21.22 5.30
N LEU A 196 15.30 -21.94 5.62
CA LEU A 196 14.28 -21.49 6.56
C LEU A 196 14.68 -21.95 7.95
N GLN A 197 15.08 -21.02 8.82
CA GLN A 197 15.46 -21.35 10.20
C GLN A 197 14.25 -21.66 11.08
N ASP A 198 13.23 -20.79 11.02
CA ASP A 198 11.97 -20.91 11.76
C ASP A 198 10.92 -20.01 11.11
N GLY A 199 9.64 -20.19 11.47
CA GLY A 199 8.54 -19.33 11.06
C GLY A 199 7.69 -19.91 9.92
N CYS A 200 7.03 -19.01 9.19
CA CYS A 200 6.14 -19.40 8.10
C CYS A 200 6.92 -19.74 6.81
N ASN A 201 6.24 -20.44 5.92
CA ASN A 201 6.71 -20.75 4.58
C ASN A 201 6.75 -19.52 3.67
N HIS A 202 6.22 -18.36 4.08
CA HIS A 202 6.44 -17.09 3.39
C HIS A 202 7.78 -16.50 3.81
N ILE A 203 8.72 -16.43 2.86
CA ILE A 203 10.03 -15.87 3.12
C ILE A 203 10.36 -14.73 2.15
N THR A 204 11.16 -13.78 2.64
CA THR A 204 11.67 -12.66 1.85
C THR A 204 13.16 -12.83 1.65
N CYS A 205 13.59 -12.95 0.38
CA CYS A 205 15.01 -12.89 0.05
C CYS A 205 15.50 -11.45 0.14
N GLN A 206 16.30 -11.15 1.16
CA GLN A 206 16.92 -9.84 1.38
C GLN A 206 18.38 -9.78 0.90
N MET A 207 18.87 -10.80 0.19
CA MET A 207 20.24 -10.79 -0.32
C MET A 207 20.40 -9.70 -1.38
N GLY A 208 21.40 -8.82 -1.25
CA GLY A 208 21.65 -7.77 -2.24
C GLY A 208 20.49 -6.77 -2.32
N ASN A 209 20.09 -6.36 -3.52
CA ASN A 209 18.93 -5.46 -3.73
C ASN A 209 17.61 -6.20 -3.99
N TYR A 210 17.55 -7.49 -3.69
CA TYR A 210 16.34 -8.27 -3.88
C TYR A 210 15.43 -8.11 -2.67
N ASP A 211 14.13 -8.04 -2.94
CA ASP A 211 13.05 -8.02 -1.95
C ASP A 211 11.95 -8.98 -2.42
N THR A 212 12.39 -10.16 -2.85
CA THR A 212 11.50 -11.15 -3.46
C THR A 212 10.85 -11.95 -2.35
N HIS A 213 9.51 -11.88 -2.29
CA HIS A 213 8.66 -12.70 -1.44
C HIS A 213 8.30 -13.99 -2.16
N PHE A 214 8.47 -15.13 -1.50
CA PHE A 214 8.21 -16.43 -2.11
C PHE A 214 7.92 -17.51 -1.06
N CYS A 215 7.32 -18.60 -1.53
CA CYS A 215 7.06 -19.78 -0.72
C CYS A 215 8.32 -20.64 -0.61
N PHE A 216 8.79 -20.92 0.61
CA PHE A 216 9.95 -21.77 0.86
C PHE A 216 9.73 -23.19 0.32
N LEU A 217 8.51 -23.74 0.45
CA LEU A 217 8.20 -25.12 0.02
C LEU A 217 8.30 -25.29 -1.50
N CYS A 218 7.59 -24.48 -2.27
CA CYS A 218 7.50 -24.66 -3.72
C CYS A 218 8.45 -23.75 -4.52
N GLY A 219 8.99 -22.69 -3.91
CA GLY A 219 9.86 -21.72 -4.56
C GLY A 219 9.14 -20.71 -5.45
N ALA A 220 7.80 -20.72 -5.48
CA ALA A 220 7.02 -19.77 -6.25
C ALA A 220 7.02 -18.39 -5.59
N GLN A 221 7.19 -17.34 -6.39
CA GLN A 221 7.01 -15.96 -5.94
C GLN A 221 5.56 -15.78 -5.45
N ALA A 222 5.40 -15.28 -4.23
CA ALA A 222 4.12 -15.19 -3.54
C ALA A 222 4.20 -14.17 -2.39
N THR A 223 3.19 -13.33 -2.26
CA THR A 223 2.90 -12.48 -1.10
C THR A 223 1.68 -13.04 -0.34
N HIS A 224 1.41 -12.54 0.87
CA HIS A 224 0.18 -12.93 1.61
C HIS A 224 -1.10 -12.59 0.83
N GLU A 225 -1.07 -11.50 0.06
CA GLU A 225 -2.20 -11.00 -0.74
C GLU A 225 -2.52 -11.91 -1.94
N ASP A 226 -1.56 -12.70 -2.42
CA ASP A 226 -1.74 -13.58 -3.58
C ASP A 226 -2.59 -14.83 -3.27
N GLY A 227 -2.98 -15.04 -2.01
CA GLY A 227 -3.77 -16.19 -1.57
C GLY A 227 -3.04 -17.52 -1.76
N HIS A 228 -1.71 -17.52 -1.83
CA HIS A 228 -0.90 -18.72 -2.09
C HIS A 228 -1.07 -19.79 -0.99
N TRP A 229 -1.24 -19.34 0.26
CA TRP A 229 -1.36 -20.19 1.43
C TRP A 229 -2.79 -20.35 1.93
N ALA A 230 -3.79 -19.90 1.16
CA ALA A 230 -5.20 -20.02 1.53
C ALA A 230 -5.66 -21.49 1.66
N VAL A 231 -6.72 -21.72 2.43
CA VAL A 231 -7.34 -23.05 2.57
C VAL A 231 -7.65 -23.65 1.19
N GLY A 232 -7.22 -24.90 0.96
CA GLY A 232 -7.40 -25.62 -0.31
C GLY A 232 -6.27 -25.43 -1.33
N LYS A 233 -5.29 -24.57 -1.04
CA LYS A 233 -4.04 -24.48 -1.82
C LYS A 233 -3.06 -25.59 -1.46
N PRO A 234 -2.05 -25.90 -2.32
CA PRO A 234 -1.13 -27.00 -2.08
C PRO A 234 -0.09 -26.74 -0.97
N CYS A 235 0.16 -25.47 -0.62
CA CYS A 235 1.19 -25.09 0.34
C CYS A 235 0.55 -24.41 1.58
N PRO A 236 0.71 -24.95 2.80
CA PRO A 236 0.29 -24.27 4.02
C PRO A 236 1.22 -23.11 4.37
N LEU A 237 0.72 -22.09 5.08
CA LEU A 237 1.54 -21.00 5.59
C LEU A 237 2.53 -21.50 6.64
N TYR A 238 2.14 -22.45 7.50
CA TYR A 238 3.02 -23.05 8.50
C TYR A 238 3.07 -24.57 8.36
N ASN A 239 4.24 -25.15 8.68
CA ASN A 239 4.53 -26.59 8.61
C ASN A 239 4.42 -27.16 7.18
N ARG A 240 4.39 -28.49 7.02
CA ARG A 240 4.41 -29.13 5.68
C ARG A 240 3.02 -29.59 5.23
N PRO A 241 2.78 -29.69 3.91
CA PRO A 241 1.55 -30.27 3.38
C PRO A 241 1.33 -31.69 3.93
N GLY A 242 0.14 -31.92 4.49
CA GLY A 242 -0.26 -33.23 5.02
C GLY A 242 0.13 -33.51 6.47
N GLU A 243 0.88 -32.63 7.14
CA GLU A 243 1.12 -32.73 8.57
C GLU A 243 -0.14 -32.34 9.36
N ALA A 244 -0.37 -32.99 10.51
CA ALA A 244 -1.57 -32.76 11.33
C ALA A 244 -1.67 -31.30 11.86
N ASN A 245 -0.54 -30.60 11.93
CA ASN A 245 -0.42 -29.22 12.37
C ASN A 245 -0.16 -28.24 11.20
N ALA A 246 -0.39 -28.65 9.94
CA ALA A 246 -0.33 -27.74 8.80
C ALA A 246 -1.36 -26.62 8.95
N GLN A 247 -0.93 -25.36 8.88
CA GLN A 247 -1.82 -24.21 9.01
C GLN A 247 -1.85 -23.42 7.71
N TYR A 248 -3.04 -23.17 7.19
CA TYR A 248 -3.29 -22.35 6.02
C TYR A 248 -3.75 -20.96 6.47
N ASP A 249 -3.51 -19.95 5.64
CA ASP A 249 -4.16 -18.67 5.84
C ASP A 249 -5.67 -18.91 5.75
N ALA A 250 -6.38 -18.46 6.78
CA ALA A 250 -7.82 -18.34 6.70
C ALA A 250 -8.12 -17.51 5.45
N VAL A 251 -9.11 -17.93 4.66
CA VAL A 251 -9.66 -17.00 3.67
C VAL A 251 -10.09 -15.80 4.50
N GLN A 252 -9.40 -14.68 4.31
CA GLN A 252 -9.90 -13.41 4.78
C GLN A 252 -11.17 -13.19 3.98
N ASP A 253 -12.31 -13.60 4.53
CA ASP A 253 -13.63 -13.09 4.15
C ASP A 253 -13.74 -11.59 4.56
N GLU A 254 -12.62 -10.86 4.55
CA GLU A 254 -12.53 -9.43 4.83
C GLU A 254 -13.27 -8.63 3.75
N ASP A 255 -13.47 -9.20 2.56
CA ASP A 255 -14.35 -8.62 1.54
C ASP A 255 -15.83 -8.59 1.97
N GLU A 256 -16.32 -9.51 2.82
CA GLU A 256 -17.69 -9.44 3.34
C GLU A 256 -17.78 -8.50 4.54
N ASP A 257 -16.83 -8.58 5.49
CA ASP A 257 -16.85 -7.78 6.72
C ASP A 257 -16.49 -6.29 6.50
N GLU A 258 -15.52 -5.96 5.64
CA GLU A 258 -15.22 -4.57 5.26
C GLU A 258 -16.33 -3.98 4.40
N MET A 259 -16.90 -4.75 3.45
CA MET A 259 -17.99 -4.26 2.60
C MET A 259 -19.29 -4.07 3.39
N LEU A 260 -19.58 -4.93 4.38
CA LEU A 260 -20.64 -4.72 5.37
C LEU A 260 -20.38 -3.47 6.22
N HIS A 261 -19.14 -3.23 6.65
CA HIS A 261 -18.79 -2.01 7.38
C HIS A 261 -18.93 -0.75 6.53
N VAL A 262 -18.52 -0.80 5.26
CA VAL A 262 -18.65 0.31 4.32
C VAL A 262 -20.13 0.57 4.00
N GLU A 263 -20.94 -0.46 3.74
CA GLU A 263 -22.39 -0.30 3.50
C GLU A 263 -23.09 0.25 4.75
N ALA A 264 -22.77 -0.25 5.95
CA ALA A 264 -23.30 0.28 7.20
C ALA A 264 -22.86 1.74 7.45
N THR A 265 -21.61 2.08 7.13
CA THR A 265 -21.10 3.45 7.27
C THR A 265 -21.75 4.40 6.26
N LEU A 266 -21.98 3.95 5.03
CA LEU A 266 -22.71 4.71 4.01
C LEU A 266 -24.17 4.90 4.41
N ASP A 267 -24.84 3.88 4.94
CA ASP A 267 -26.21 3.98 5.46
C ASP A 267 -26.30 5.03 6.60
N LEU A 268 -25.30 5.08 7.49
CA LEU A 268 -25.20 6.09 8.56
C LEU A 268 -24.94 7.51 8.03
N ILE A 269 -24.07 7.65 7.01
CA ILE A 269 -23.81 8.94 6.35
C ILE A 269 -25.06 9.42 5.60
N GLU A 270 -25.76 8.54 4.89
CA GLU A 270 -27.02 8.86 4.23
C GLU A 270 -28.10 9.28 5.23
N GLU A 271 -28.14 8.67 6.42
CA GLU A 271 -29.01 9.10 7.52
C GLU A 271 -28.61 10.46 8.09
N ALA A 272 -27.33 10.72 8.28
CA ALA A 272 -26.87 12.03 8.76
C ALA A 272 -27.17 13.14 7.75
N ILE A 273 -26.97 12.89 6.45
CA ILE A 273 -27.36 13.79 5.37
C ILE A 273 -28.89 13.91 5.33
N ALA A 274 -29.63 12.83 5.61
CA ALA A 274 -31.09 12.86 5.72
C ALA A 274 -31.59 13.82 6.78
N ASP A 275 -31.00 13.73 7.97
CA ASP A 275 -31.39 14.52 9.12
C ASP A 275 -31.03 16.00 8.92
N LEU A 276 -29.96 16.29 8.17
CA LEU A 276 -29.62 17.65 7.74
C LEU A 276 -30.61 18.20 6.70
N ASP A 277 -30.95 17.42 5.67
CA ASP A 277 -31.90 17.82 4.61
C ASP A 277 -33.35 17.92 5.10
N ALA A 278 -33.74 17.07 6.04
CA ALA A 278 -35.10 17.01 6.57
C ALA A 278 -35.43 18.15 7.54
N ASN A 279 -34.43 18.85 8.06
CA ASN A 279 -34.61 19.98 8.98
C ASN A 279 -34.49 21.35 8.29
N ASN A 280 -34.27 21.38 6.97
CA ASN A 280 -34.08 22.60 6.18
C ASN A 280 -35.26 22.84 5.23
N ASP A 281 -36.49 22.84 5.76
CA ASP A 281 -37.66 23.24 4.96
C ASP A 281 -37.57 24.75 4.65
N THR A 282 -37.39 25.07 3.37
CA THR A 282 -37.40 26.44 2.88
C THR A 282 -38.79 26.75 2.32
N ASP A 283 -39.25 27.99 2.48
CA ASP A 283 -40.55 28.41 1.92
C ASP A 283 -40.63 28.22 0.39
N THR A 284 -39.46 28.12 -0.26
CA THR A 284 -39.28 27.94 -1.71
C THR A 284 -39.40 26.49 -2.22
N ASP A 285 -39.45 25.49 -1.34
CA ASP A 285 -39.54 24.08 -1.77
C ASP A 285 -40.90 23.75 -2.39
N SER A 286 -40.88 22.97 -3.48
CA SER A 286 -42.11 22.50 -4.14
C SER A 286 -42.94 21.59 -3.21
N PRO A 287 -44.27 21.48 -3.39
CA PRO A 287 -45.11 20.59 -2.61
C PRO A 287 -44.59 19.14 -2.60
N GLU A 288 -44.07 18.68 -3.74
CA GLU A 288 -43.49 17.34 -3.87
C GLU A 288 -42.22 17.14 -3.02
N VAL A 289 -41.32 18.13 -3.00
CA VAL A 289 -40.11 18.07 -2.17
C VAL A 289 -40.47 18.04 -0.69
N LYS A 290 -41.49 18.81 -0.29
CA LYS A 290 -42.02 18.81 1.08
C LYS A 290 -42.63 17.45 1.46
N LEU A 291 -43.42 16.85 0.56
CA LEU A 291 -43.96 15.50 0.76
C LEU A 291 -42.84 14.46 0.87
N ARG A 292 -41.80 14.53 0.01
CA ARG A 292 -40.64 13.62 0.02
C ARG A 292 -39.94 13.61 1.36
N ARG A 293 -39.66 14.80 1.90
CA ARG A 293 -39.06 14.96 3.22
C ARG A 293 -39.97 14.43 4.32
N SER A 294 -41.28 14.70 4.25
CA SER A 294 -42.25 14.17 5.21
C SER A 294 -42.30 12.63 5.22
N ASP A 295 -42.40 12.01 4.06
CA ASP A 295 -42.43 10.55 3.92
C ASP A 295 -41.08 9.93 4.32
N ARG A 296 -39.95 10.57 4.00
CA ARG A 296 -38.60 10.15 4.45
C ARG A 296 -38.45 10.20 5.97
N ARG A 297 -38.85 11.31 6.61
CA ARG A 297 -38.82 11.45 8.09
C ARG A 297 -39.62 10.34 8.75
N TRP A 298 -40.80 10.03 8.20
CA TRP A 298 -41.65 8.97 8.72
C TRP A 298 -41.05 7.58 8.53
N ILE A 299 -40.46 7.27 7.37
CA ILE A 299 -39.79 6.00 7.11
C ILE A 299 -38.64 5.77 8.11
N VAL A 300 -37.76 6.77 8.29
CA VAL A 300 -36.62 6.66 9.21
C VAL A 300 -37.09 6.46 10.65
N ALA A 301 -38.08 7.23 11.09
CA ALA A 301 -38.64 7.11 12.43
C ALA A 301 -39.24 5.72 12.68
N LEU A 302 -40.04 5.20 11.73
CA LEU A 302 -40.64 3.89 11.86
C LEU A 302 -39.59 2.76 11.84
N SER A 303 -38.59 2.84 10.96
CA SER A 303 -37.49 1.86 10.94
C SER A 303 -36.77 1.78 12.28
N ARG A 304 -36.48 2.92 12.92
CA ARG A 304 -35.86 2.96 14.26
C ARG A 304 -36.76 2.30 15.30
N THR A 305 -38.04 2.67 15.35
CA THR A 305 -38.99 2.06 16.30
C THR A 305 -39.10 0.55 16.13
N LEU A 306 -39.10 0.03 14.89
CA LEU A 306 -39.20 -1.40 14.64
C LEU A 306 -37.89 -2.15 14.94
N SER A 307 -36.73 -1.53 14.72
CA SER A 307 -35.45 -2.07 15.17
C SER A 307 -35.41 -2.19 16.69
N ASP A 308 -35.80 -1.13 17.41
CA ASP A 308 -35.83 -1.12 18.87
C ASP A 308 -36.81 -2.19 19.41
N GLU A 309 -38.03 -2.27 18.86
CA GLU A 309 -39.01 -3.32 19.20
C GLU A 309 -38.46 -4.73 18.93
N HIS A 310 -37.69 -4.92 17.85
CA HIS A 310 -37.08 -6.20 17.51
C HIS A 310 -35.97 -6.59 18.49
N GLU A 311 -35.08 -5.66 18.82
CA GLU A 311 -34.01 -5.87 19.80
C GLU A 311 -34.58 -6.18 21.19
N GLU A 312 -35.61 -5.45 21.62
CA GLU A 312 -36.32 -5.70 22.88
C GLU A 312 -36.97 -7.09 22.90
N ALA A 313 -37.65 -7.51 21.82
CA ALA A 313 -38.25 -8.82 21.71
C ALA A 313 -37.21 -9.95 21.77
N VAL A 314 -36.10 -9.80 21.03
CA VAL A 314 -34.98 -10.76 21.03
C VAL A 314 -34.34 -10.85 22.43
N ALA A 315 -34.11 -9.72 23.09
CA ALA A 315 -33.59 -9.68 24.46
C ALA A 315 -34.54 -10.33 25.48
N ALA A 316 -35.85 -10.25 25.25
CA ALA A 316 -36.88 -10.90 26.06
C ALA A 316 -37.12 -12.39 25.70
N GLY A 317 -36.44 -12.93 24.68
CA GLY A 317 -36.66 -14.29 24.17
C GLY A 317 -38.04 -14.49 23.53
N GLN A 318 -38.64 -13.41 23.02
CA GLN A 318 -39.93 -13.40 22.36
C GLN A 318 -39.76 -13.36 20.84
N GLU A 319 -40.65 -14.04 20.11
CA GLU A 319 -40.71 -13.90 18.66
C GLU A 319 -41.25 -12.50 18.30
N PRO A 320 -40.64 -11.82 17.31
CA PRO A 320 -41.16 -10.56 16.81
C PRO A 320 -42.61 -10.71 16.32
N HIS A 321 -43.37 -9.61 16.35
CA HIS A 321 -44.72 -9.63 15.79
C HIS A 321 -44.67 -10.13 14.33
N ALA A 322 -45.61 -11.02 13.97
CA ALA A 322 -45.77 -11.52 12.61
C ALA A 322 -45.85 -10.33 11.63
N GLY A 323 -45.00 -10.31 10.61
CA GLY A 323 -44.97 -9.20 9.63
C GLY A 323 -43.94 -8.10 9.92
N THR A 324 -43.36 -7.99 11.13
CA THR A 324 -42.33 -6.97 11.44
C THR A 324 -41.13 -7.06 10.49
N GLN A 325 -40.64 -8.27 10.20
CA GLN A 325 -39.52 -8.47 9.29
C GLN A 325 -39.85 -8.09 7.84
N ALA A 326 -41.09 -8.35 7.40
CA ALA A 326 -41.56 -7.96 6.07
C ALA A 326 -41.70 -6.44 5.94
N VAL A 327 -42.21 -5.77 6.98
CA VAL A 327 -42.30 -4.30 7.04
C VAL A 327 -40.91 -3.67 7.08
N MET A 328 -39.97 -4.20 7.87
CA MET A 328 -38.57 -3.76 7.89
C MET A 328 -37.90 -3.88 6.53
N SER A 329 -38.11 -5.00 5.84
CA SER A 329 -37.60 -5.22 4.48
C SER A 329 -38.18 -4.21 3.48
N LEU A 330 -39.48 -3.92 3.56
CA LEU A 330 -40.13 -2.91 2.72
C LEU A 330 -39.62 -1.50 3.04
N LEU A 331 -39.46 -1.14 4.32
CA LEU A 331 -38.96 0.18 4.72
C LEU A 331 -37.55 0.44 4.19
N LYS A 332 -36.67 -0.58 4.15
CA LYS A 332 -35.34 -0.47 3.52
C LYS A 332 -35.46 -0.10 2.04
N SER A 333 -36.36 -0.73 1.29
CA SER A 333 -36.63 -0.40 -0.12
C SER A 333 -37.25 0.99 -0.29
N LEU A 334 -38.23 1.35 0.55
CA LEU A 334 -38.88 2.66 0.53
C LEU A 334 -37.89 3.79 0.84
N LYS A 335 -36.97 3.60 1.80
CA LYS A 335 -35.91 4.57 2.13
C LYS A 335 -35.04 4.88 0.90
N LYS A 336 -34.65 3.87 0.13
CA LYS A 336 -33.88 4.05 -1.11
C LYS A 336 -34.71 4.79 -2.18
N MET A 337 -35.97 4.40 -2.38
CA MET A 337 -36.82 5.07 -3.39
C MET A 337 -37.16 6.53 -3.02
N VAL A 338 -37.42 6.82 -1.74
CA VAL A 338 -37.78 8.18 -1.28
C VAL A 338 -36.62 9.17 -1.47
N GLY A 339 -35.38 8.70 -1.48
CA GLY A 339 -34.19 9.51 -1.77
C GLY A 339 -34.11 9.98 -3.22
N HIS A 340 -34.81 9.30 -4.14
CA HIS A 340 -34.59 9.47 -5.58
C HIS A 340 -35.84 9.78 -6.39
N TYR A 341 -37.07 9.65 -5.87
CA TYR A 341 -38.28 9.78 -6.71
C TYR A 341 -38.50 11.17 -7.35
N THR A 342 -37.81 12.19 -6.85
CA THR A 342 -37.80 13.58 -7.40
C THR A 342 -36.74 13.78 -8.47
N ILE A 343 -36.21 12.68 -9.01
CA ILE A 343 -35.24 12.64 -10.11
C ILE A 343 -35.61 13.53 -11.29
N HIS A 344 -36.90 13.73 -11.57
CA HIS A 344 -37.34 14.59 -12.66
C HIS A 344 -37.07 16.09 -12.41
N LEU A 345 -36.78 16.48 -11.17
CA LEU A 345 -36.34 17.82 -10.79
C LEU A 345 -34.80 17.97 -10.88
N GLU A 346 -34.06 16.87 -11.06
CA GLU A 346 -32.61 16.89 -11.21
C GLU A 346 -32.24 17.57 -12.53
N GLN A 347 -31.34 18.55 -12.48
CA GLN A 347 -30.89 19.28 -13.67
C GLN A 347 -29.66 18.65 -14.31
N ASP A 348 -28.82 18.00 -13.50
CA ASP A 348 -27.61 17.31 -13.95
C ASP A 348 -27.96 15.97 -14.63
N GLU A 349 -27.55 15.80 -15.89
CA GLU A 349 -27.86 14.60 -16.68
C GLU A 349 -27.19 13.33 -16.14
N ILE A 350 -25.95 13.44 -15.66
CA ILE A 350 -25.18 12.29 -15.14
C ILE A 350 -25.83 11.81 -13.84
N MET A 351 -26.15 12.75 -12.95
CA MET A 351 -26.82 12.42 -11.68
C MET A 351 -28.22 11.85 -11.91
N ARG A 352 -28.92 12.32 -12.96
CA ARG A 352 -30.22 11.78 -13.34
C ARG A 352 -30.08 10.32 -13.78
N ASP A 353 -29.14 9.99 -14.66
CA ASP A 353 -28.97 8.63 -15.15
C ASP A 353 -28.62 7.64 -14.02
N VAL A 354 -27.70 8.01 -13.12
CA VAL A 354 -27.34 7.20 -11.95
C VAL A 354 -28.55 6.98 -11.03
N LYS A 355 -29.30 8.04 -10.70
CA LYS A 355 -30.50 7.92 -9.86
C LYS A 355 -31.58 7.04 -10.51
N GLN A 356 -31.69 7.06 -11.84
CA GLN A 356 -32.67 6.27 -12.57
C GLN A 356 -32.35 4.78 -12.51
N GLU A 357 -31.07 4.42 -12.63
CA GLU A 357 -30.62 3.03 -12.51
C GLU A 357 -30.93 2.46 -11.11
N ILE A 358 -30.63 3.23 -10.06
CA ILE A 358 -30.98 2.88 -8.67
C ILE A 358 -32.49 2.68 -8.53
N LEU A 359 -33.29 3.61 -9.04
CA LEU A 359 -34.75 3.55 -8.91
C LEU A 359 -35.34 2.32 -9.60
N ASN A 360 -34.82 1.96 -10.77
CA ASN A 360 -35.24 0.76 -11.51
C ASN A 360 -34.94 -0.52 -10.73
N ALA A 361 -33.73 -0.64 -10.16
CA ALA A 361 -33.32 -1.80 -9.39
C ALA A 361 -34.19 -1.98 -8.13
N VAL A 362 -34.44 -0.91 -7.38
CA VAL A 362 -35.23 -0.97 -6.14
C VAL A 362 -36.72 -1.15 -6.41
N THR A 363 -37.26 -0.57 -7.48
CA THR A 363 -38.67 -0.77 -7.89
C THR A 363 -38.94 -2.24 -8.22
N ALA A 364 -38.02 -2.90 -8.93
CA ALA A 364 -38.13 -4.32 -9.24
C ALA A 364 -38.11 -5.20 -7.98
N ALA A 365 -37.22 -4.89 -7.02
CA ALA A 365 -37.09 -5.64 -5.77
C ALA A 365 -38.30 -5.47 -4.83
N SER A 366 -38.89 -4.27 -4.80
CA SER A 366 -40.00 -3.94 -3.88
C SER A 366 -41.37 -4.45 -4.31
N ALA A 367 -41.58 -4.78 -5.58
CA ALA A 367 -42.85 -5.30 -6.09
C ALA A 367 -43.27 -6.62 -5.39
N ALA A 368 -42.32 -7.51 -5.13
CA ALA A 368 -42.58 -8.76 -4.40
C ALA A 368 -42.84 -8.52 -2.89
N GLN A 369 -42.12 -7.56 -2.29
CA GLN A 369 -42.27 -7.20 -0.87
C GLN A 369 -43.67 -6.64 -0.57
N LEU A 370 -44.21 -5.82 -1.47
CA LEU A 370 -45.55 -5.25 -1.36
C LEU A 370 -46.66 -6.31 -1.32
N THR A 371 -46.49 -7.41 -2.06
CA THR A 371 -47.47 -8.52 -2.05
C THR A 371 -47.35 -9.43 -0.83
N ALA A 372 -46.26 -9.33 -0.07
CA ALA A 372 -45.96 -10.19 1.07
C ALA A 372 -46.48 -9.66 2.42
N ILE A 373 -47.00 -8.43 2.48
CA ILE A 373 -47.50 -7.81 3.72
C ILE A 373 -49.00 -8.12 3.90
N PRO A 374 -49.40 -8.83 4.96
CA PRO A 374 -50.79 -9.05 5.32
C PRO A 374 -51.59 -7.75 5.53
N GLU A 375 -52.88 -7.73 5.18
CA GLU A 375 -53.76 -6.55 5.38
C GLU A 375 -53.83 -6.10 6.85
N VAL A 376 -53.66 -7.04 7.79
CA VAL A 376 -53.64 -6.77 9.24
C VAL A 376 -52.45 -5.90 9.67
N ASP A 377 -51.33 -5.93 8.95
CA ASP A 377 -50.16 -5.10 9.26
C ASP A 377 -50.35 -3.67 8.74
N TYR A 378 -51.12 -3.46 7.67
CA TYR A 378 -51.52 -2.12 7.24
C TYR A 378 -52.45 -1.42 8.24
N THR A 379 -53.25 -2.16 9.02
CA THR A 379 -54.03 -1.58 10.13
C THR A 379 -53.15 -1.07 11.26
N ARG A 380 -52.00 -1.71 11.52
CA ARG A 380 -51.02 -1.26 12.53
C ARG A 380 -50.24 -0.04 12.04
N TYR A 381 -49.90 0.02 10.75
CA TYR A 381 -49.11 1.09 10.15
C TYR A 381 -49.91 1.87 9.11
N GLN A 382 -50.95 2.60 9.53
CA GLN A 382 -51.88 3.29 8.63
C GLN A 382 -51.18 4.23 7.61
N ARG A 383 -50.09 4.88 8.03
CA ARG A 383 -49.31 5.79 7.16
C ARG A 383 -48.40 5.04 6.16
N LEU A 384 -48.09 3.77 6.39
CA LEU A 384 -47.30 2.93 5.47
C LEU A 384 -47.98 2.83 4.10
N ARG A 385 -49.29 2.59 4.09
CA ARG A 385 -50.08 2.48 2.86
C ARG A 385 -50.01 3.75 2.04
N LEU A 386 -50.10 4.91 2.70
CA LEU A 386 -50.04 6.20 2.04
C LEU A 386 -48.65 6.49 1.46
N VAL A 387 -47.58 6.14 2.17
CA VAL A 387 -46.20 6.29 1.70
C VAL A 387 -45.91 5.38 0.51
N VAL A 388 -46.35 4.12 0.59
CA VAL A 388 -46.26 3.15 -0.51
C VAL A 388 -46.94 3.70 -1.78
N VAL A 389 -48.15 4.23 -1.64
CA VAL A 389 -48.89 4.82 -2.77
C VAL A 389 -48.13 6.01 -3.35
N THR A 390 -47.67 6.95 -2.51
CA THR A 390 -46.89 8.12 -2.95
C THR A 390 -45.66 7.68 -3.76
N VAL A 391 -44.84 6.80 -3.18
CA VAL A 391 -43.56 6.39 -3.79
C VAL A 391 -43.81 5.61 -5.09
N THR A 392 -44.82 4.75 -5.12
CA THR A 392 -45.17 3.97 -6.32
C THR A 392 -45.69 4.86 -7.45
N ALA A 393 -46.49 5.88 -7.14
CA ALA A 393 -46.96 6.85 -8.13
C ALA A 393 -45.78 7.65 -8.71
N ALA A 394 -44.85 8.06 -7.84
CA ALA A 394 -43.67 8.81 -8.24
C ALA A 394 -42.73 7.99 -9.15
N THR A 395 -42.50 6.71 -8.86
CA THR A 395 -41.67 5.84 -9.71
C THR A 395 -42.31 5.52 -11.07
N ARG A 396 -43.62 5.71 -11.22
CA ARG A 396 -44.35 5.59 -12.49
C ARG A 396 -44.39 6.89 -13.29
N GLY A 397 -43.86 7.98 -12.75
CA GLY A 397 -43.90 9.30 -13.39
C GLY A 397 -45.29 9.94 -13.38
N GLU A 398 -46.12 9.63 -12.38
CA GLU A 398 -47.42 10.30 -12.18
C GLU A 398 -47.23 11.75 -11.69
N ASP A 399 -48.27 12.59 -11.82
CA ASP A 399 -48.22 13.99 -11.37
C ASP A 399 -48.17 14.11 -9.84
N MET A 400 -46.96 14.21 -9.32
CA MET A 400 -46.69 14.29 -7.89
C MET A 400 -47.10 15.62 -7.26
N ALA A 401 -47.29 16.69 -8.03
CA ALA A 401 -47.71 17.98 -7.49
C ALA A 401 -49.14 17.91 -6.95
N ALA A 402 -50.05 17.24 -7.68
CA ALA A 402 -51.43 17.02 -7.26
C ALA A 402 -51.53 16.08 -6.05
N ILE A 403 -50.77 14.98 -6.08
CA ILE A 403 -50.71 14.00 -4.98
C ILE A 403 -50.16 14.66 -3.70
N ALA A 404 -49.11 15.46 -3.83
CA ALA A 404 -48.51 16.18 -2.71
C ALA A 404 -49.43 17.25 -2.14
N ALA A 405 -50.12 18.04 -2.97
CA ALA A 405 -51.06 19.03 -2.50
C ALA A 405 -52.21 18.40 -1.70
N ALA A 406 -52.74 17.26 -2.15
CA ALA A 406 -53.80 16.53 -1.43
C ALA A 406 -53.30 15.98 -0.09
N ARG A 407 -52.14 15.32 -0.07
CA ARG A 407 -51.56 14.72 1.14
C ARG A 407 -51.12 15.75 2.17
N LEU A 408 -50.55 16.87 1.74
CA LEU A 408 -50.14 17.95 2.64
C LEU A 408 -51.31 18.72 3.26
N ALA A 409 -52.52 18.63 2.68
CA ALA A 409 -53.73 19.23 3.24
C ALA A 409 -54.42 18.34 4.30
N GLU A 410 -54.04 17.05 4.38
CA GLU A 410 -54.53 16.09 5.39
C GLU A 410 -53.74 16.11 6.71
N PHE A 411 -52.61 16.84 6.74
CA PHE A 411 -51.74 17.06 7.90
C PHE A 411 -51.81 18.53 8.34
#